data_AF-A0A1B6HGA4-F1
#
_entry.id   AF-A0A1B6HGA4-F1
#
_cell.length_a   1.000
_cell.length_b   1.000
_cell.length_c   1.000
_cell.angle_alpha   90.00
_cell.angle_beta   90.00
_cell.angle_gamma   90.00
#
_symmetry.space_group_name_H-M   'P 1'
#
loop_
_entity.id
_entity.type
_entity.pdbx_description
1 polymer ?
#
loop_
_entity_poly.entity_id
_entity_poly.type
_entity_poly.pdbx_seq_one_letter_code
_entity_poly.pdbx_strand_id
1 'polypeptide(L)'
;EKNNEIFLSGVRIVGELCKNSVQRTKSVLVELGVPWFLEILNCSKEEQVNASQYCLQVILNTLSGLDSKPESRPDEKLCEENKKEIDTLLTCLVYSTTSRTITGLARDAIIQLIMRNVHYKAINWAETLVEIKCLQRLMEVASELQQYKYK
;
A
#
# COMPACT_ATOMS: atom_id res chain seq x y z
N GLU A 1 10.81 -11.82 15.91
CA GLU A 1 10.63 -13.24 15.58
C GLU A 1 11.76 -13.68 14.64
N LYS A 2 12.43 -14.82 14.91
CA LYS A 2 13.54 -15.32 14.08
C LYS A 2 13.09 -16.33 13.03
N ASN A 3 11.94 -16.98 13.25
CA ASN A 3 11.35 -17.87 12.27
C ASN A 3 10.54 -17.07 11.24
N ASN A 4 10.98 -17.13 9.98
CA ASN A 4 10.36 -16.40 8.88
C ASN A 4 8.89 -16.81 8.65
N GLU A 5 8.54 -18.07 8.83
CA GLU A 5 7.17 -18.56 8.64
C GLU A 5 6.22 -18.03 9.71
N ILE A 6 6.67 -18.02 10.97
CA ILE A 6 5.89 -17.49 12.10
C ILE A 6 5.69 -15.98 11.90
N PHE A 7 6.73 -15.28 11.50
CA PHE A 7 6.65 -13.85 11.18
C PHE A 7 5.65 -13.56 10.07
N LEU A 8 5.76 -14.24 8.92
CA LEU A 8 4.82 -14.08 7.80
C LEU A 8 3.38 -14.42 8.16
N SER A 9 3.20 -15.45 9.00
CA SER A 9 1.88 -15.82 9.52
C SER A 9 1.29 -14.69 10.37
N GLY A 10 2.10 -14.06 11.22
CA GLY A 10 1.69 -12.89 11.99
C GLY A 10 1.24 -11.73 11.11
N VAL A 11 2.00 -11.40 10.06
CA VAL A 11 1.62 -10.36 9.09
C VAL A 11 0.29 -10.69 8.42
N ARG A 12 0.10 -11.93 7.96
CA ARG A 12 -1.15 -12.37 7.32
C ARG A 12 -2.34 -12.33 8.27
N ILE A 13 -2.15 -12.67 9.53
CA ILE A 13 -3.20 -12.57 10.56
C ILE A 13 -3.66 -11.13 10.70
N VAL A 14 -2.75 -10.15 10.72
CA VAL A 14 -3.11 -8.72 10.75
C VAL A 14 -3.95 -8.35 9.53
N GLY A 15 -3.57 -8.81 8.33
CA GLY A 15 -4.36 -8.61 7.11
C GLY A 15 -5.78 -9.18 7.21
N GLU A 16 -5.92 -10.42 7.70
CA GLU A 16 -7.24 -11.05 7.87
C GLU A 16 -8.09 -10.41 8.97
N LEU A 17 -7.48 -9.79 9.98
CA LEU A 17 -8.22 -9.01 10.98
C LEU A 17 -8.86 -7.75 10.37
N CYS A 18 -8.20 -7.11 9.42
CA CYS A 18 -8.72 -5.94 8.72
C CYS A 18 -9.90 -6.30 7.79
N LYS A 19 -9.85 -7.48 7.17
CA LYS A 19 -10.81 -7.91 6.16
C LYS A 19 -12.27 -7.78 6.62
N ASN A 20 -13.09 -7.18 5.75
CA ASN A 20 -14.54 -6.99 5.92
C ASN A 20 -14.95 -6.25 7.21
N SER A 21 -14.03 -5.49 7.83
CA SER A 21 -14.32 -4.79 9.07
C SER A 21 -13.60 -3.44 9.14
N VAL A 22 -14.33 -2.38 8.81
CA VAL A 22 -13.83 -1.00 8.90
C VAL A 22 -13.37 -0.67 10.31
N GLN A 23 -14.14 -1.07 11.33
CA GLN A 23 -13.79 -0.81 12.73
C GLN A 23 -12.44 -1.45 13.13
N ARG A 24 -12.22 -2.72 12.77
CA ARG A 24 -10.94 -3.40 13.04
C ARG A 24 -9.81 -2.78 12.23
N THR A 25 -10.07 -2.44 10.96
CA THR A 25 -9.08 -1.79 10.09
C THR A 25 -8.63 -0.45 10.67
N LYS A 26 -9.56 0.40 11.12
CA LYS A 26 -9.23 1.68 11.77
C LYS A 26 -8.45 1.47 13.06
N SER A 27 -8.84 0.48 13.87
CA SER A 27 -8.12 0.15 15.11
C SER A 27 -6.68 -0.29 14.82
N VAL A 28 -6.48 -1.14 13.81
CA VAL A 28 -5.15 -1.58 13.36
C VAL A 28 -4.31 -0.39 12.86
N LEU A 29 -4.91 0.52 12.08
CA LEU A 29 -4.22 1.72 11.60
C LEU A 29 -3.85 2.69 12.73
N VAL A 30 -4.65 2.76 13.80
CA VAL A 30 -4.33 3.56 14.98
C VAL A 30 -3.18 2.96 15.79
N GLU A 31 -3.20 1.64 16.00
CA GLU A 31 -2.20 0.94 16.83
C GLU A 31 -0.84 0.76 16.12
N LEU A 32 -0.85 0.39 14.83
CA LEU A 32 0.37 0.08 14.07
C LEU A 32 0.82 1.22 13.16
N GLY A 33 -0.13 1.98 12.62
CA GLY A 33 0.12 2.95 11.56
C GLY A 33 0.46 2.30 10.21
N VAL A 34 0.37 3.11 9.15
CA VAL A 34 0.84 2.72 7.80
C VAL A 34 2.37 2.43 7.77
N PRO A 35 3.24 3.16 8.51
CA PRO A 35 4.69 2.91 8.50
C PRO A 35 5.09 1.48 8.85
N TRP A 36 4.37 0.80 9.75
CA TRP A 36 4.68 -0.58 10.13
C TRP A 36 4.59 -1.54 8.93
N PHE A 37 3.58 -1.39 8.08
CA PHE A 37 3.45 -2.19 6.85
C PHE A 37 4.56 -1.85 5.85
N LEU A 38 4.94 -0.58 5.73
CA LEU A 38 6.01 -0.13 4.85
C LEU A 38 7.38 -0.67 5.30
N GLU A 39 7.64 -0.75 6.60
CA GLU A 39 8.84 -1.37 7.16
C GLU A 39 8.91 -2.87 6.82
N ILE A 40 7.81 -3.60 6.95
CA ILE A 40 7.75 -5.02 6.58
C ILE A 40 7.94 -5.18 5.08
N LEU A 41 7.32 -4.30 4.29
CA LEU A 41 7.39 -4.29 2.84
C LEU A 41 8.82 -3.97 2.37
N ASN A 42 9.60 -3.20 3.13
CA ASN A 42 11.00 -2.90 2.83
C ASN A 42 11.95 -4.10 3.09
N CYS A 43 11.79 -5.16 2.30
CA CYS A 43 12.55 -6.39 2.39
C CYS A 43 13.08 -6.81 1.01
N SER A 44 14.09 -7.69 1.00
CA SER A 44 14.59 -8.34 -0.22
C SER A 44 13.92 -9.70 -0.50
N LYS A 45 12.97 -10.14 0.34
CA LYS A 45 12.26 -11.41 0.20
C LYS A 45 10.86 -11.17 -0.39
N GLU A 46 10.60 -11.72 -1.56
CA GLU A 46 9.32 -11.56 -2.27
C GLU A 46 8.11 -11.96 -1.43
N GLU A 47 8.17 -13.08 -0.71
CA GLU A 47 7.03 -13.54 0.12
C GLU A 47 6.62 -12.53 1.19
N GLN A 48 7.60 -11.83 1.77
CA GLN A 48 7.37 -10.82 2.80
C GLN A 48 6.79 -9.54 2.20
N VAL A 49 7.36 -9.11 1.07
CA VAL A 49 6.84 -7.97 0.30
C VAL A 49 5.39 -8.22 -0.11
N ASN A 50 5.11 -9.39 -0.67
CA ASN A 50 3.77 -9.80 -1.11
C ASN A 50 2.78 -9.86 0.08
N ALA A 51 3.20 -10.40 1.23
CA ALA A 51 2.36 -10.44 2.42
C ALA A 51 1.99 -9.03 2.92
N SER A 52 2.96 -8.10 2.95
CA SER A 52 2.68 -6.73 3.36
C SER A 52 1.83 -5.97 2.33
N GLN A 53 2.13 -6.11 1.03
CA GLN A 53 1.35 -5.52 -0.05
C GLN A 53 -0.11 -6.02 -0.02
N TYR A 54 -0.32 -7.32 0.24
CA TYR A 54 -1.66 -7.87 0.45
C TYR A 54 -2.37 -7.21 1.63
N CYS A 55 -1.70 -7.02 2.77
CA CYS A 55 -2.31 -6.35 3.92
C CYS A 55 -2.75 -4.91 3.59
N LEU A 56 -1.90 -4.15 2.89
CA LEU A 56 -2.23 -2.79 2.44
C LEU A 56 -3.42 -2.79 1.47
N GLN A 57 -3.50 -3.76 0.56
CA GLN A 57 -4.66 -3.91 -0.32
C GLN A 57 -5.92 -4.29 0.44
N VAL A 58 -5.86 -5.15 1.47
CA VAL A 58 -7.02 -5.52 2.29
C VAL A 58 -7.53 -4.33 3.10
N ILE A 59 -6.62 -3.50 3.62
CA ILE A 59 -6.96 -2.25 4.30
C ILE A 59 -7.71 -1.33 3.33
N LEU A 60 -7.15 -1.06 2.16
CA LEU A 60 -7.80 -0.23 1.15
C LEU A 60 -9.15 -0.81 0.73
N ASN A 61 -9.22 -2.12 0.50
CA ASN A 61 -10.44 -2.81 0.13
C ASN A 61 -11.54 -2.62 1.17
N THR A 62 -11.18 -2.80 2.44
CA THR A 62 -12.13 -2.67 3.55
C THR A 62 -12.61 -1.24 3.72
N LEU A 63 -11.73 -0.25 3.58
CA LEU A 63 -12.10 1.18 3.70
C LEU A 63 -12.89 1.70 2.50
N SER A 64 -12.71 1.11 1.32
CA SER A 64 -13.37 1.53 0.07
C SER A 64 -14.56 0.67 -0.34
N GLY A 65 -14.78 -0.47 0.33
CA GLY A 65 -15.85 -1.41 -0.01
C GLY A 65 -15.52 -2.33 -1.20
N LEU A 66 -14.28 -2.30 -1.68
CA LEU A 66 -13.82 -3.23 -2.72
C LEU A 66 -13.74 -4.67 -2.18
N ASP A 67 -14.29 -5.60 -2.95
CA ASP A 67 -14.09 -7.03 -2.77
C ASP A 67 -12.88 -7.49 -3.61
N SER A 68 -12.38 -8.69 -3.34
CA SER A 68 -11.28 -9.31 -4.09
C SER A 68 -11.69 -9.78 -5.50
N LYS A 69 -12.94 -9.56 -5.90
CA LYS A 69 -13.50 -9.97 -7.19
C LYS A 69 -13.18 -8.96 -8.29
N PRO A 70 -12.89 -9.39 -9.52
CA PRO A 70 -12.46 -8.51 -10.61
C PRO A 70 -13.47 -7.40 -10.95
N GLU A 71 -14.76 -7.68 -10.79
CA GLU A 71 -15.85 -6.75 -11.14
C GLU A 71 -16.29 -5.88 -9.96
N SER A 72 -15.65 -6.02 -8.80
CA SER A 72 -15.98 -5.22 -7.63
C SER A 72 -15.66 -3.76 -7.90
N ARG A 73 -16.58 -2.90 -7.50
CA ARG A 73 -16.43 -1.46 -7.53
C ARG A 73 -16.43 -0.94 -6.09
N PRO A 74 -15.68 0.13 -5.80
CA PRO A 74 -15.70 0.76 -4.49
C PRO A 74 -17.08 1.36 -4.22
N ASP A 75 -17.48 1.36 -2.95
CA ASP A 75 -18.67 2.05 -2.46
C ASP A 75 -18.32 3.53 -2.24
N GLU A 76 -18.97 4.41 -3.00
CA GLU A 76 -18.74 5.87 -2.94
C GLU A 76 -18.99 6.44 -1.54
N LYS A 77 -20.02 5.96 -0.82
CA LYS A 77 -20.32 6.47 0.53
C LYS A 77 -19.24 6.05 1.50
N LEU A 78 -18.80 4.79 1.41
CA LEU A 78 -17.78 4.26 2.29
C LEU A 78 -16.41 4.91 2.03
N CYS A 79 -16.10 5.19 0.76
CA CYS A 79 -14.90 5.94 0.39
C CYS A 79 -14.91 7.35 0.97
N GLU A 80 -16.04 8.07 0.91
CA GLU A 80 -16.14 9.42 1.47
C GLU A 80 -16.04 9.41 3.01
N GLU A 81 -16.68 8.45 3.68
CA GLU A 81 -16.61 8.27 5.15
C GLU A 81 -15.18 7.97 5.65
N ASN A 82 -14.39 7.26 4.84
CA ASN A 82 -13.03 6.83 5.17
C ASN A 82 -11.95 7.58 4.37
N LYS A 83 -12.32 8.71 3.77
CA LYS A 83 -11.46 9.47 2.84
C LYS A 83 -10.13 9.84 3.47
N LYS A 84 -10.16 10.29 4.73
CA LYS A 84 -8.95 10.68 5.47
C LYS A 84 -7.95 9.53 5.58
N GLU A 85 -8.41 8.33 5.92
CA GLU A 85 -7.56 7.14 6.05
C GLU A 85 -7.05 6.68 4.68
N ILE A 86 -7.89 6.73 3.63
CA ILE A 86 -7.53 6.38 2.25
C ILE A 86 -6.47 7.35 1.69
N ASP A 87 -6.64 8.65 1.88
CA ASP A 87 -5.68 9.67 1.43
C ASP A 87 -4.37 9.62 2.23
N THR A 88 -4.45 9.32 3.53
CA THR A 88 -3.26 9.08 4.37
C THR A 88 -2.49 7.87 3.85
N LEU A 89 -3.18 6.77 3.51
CA LEU A 89 -2.57 5.58 2.92
C LEU A 89 -1.84 5.93 1.63
N LEU A 90 -2.51 6.63 0.70
CA LEU A 90 -1.89 7.08 -0.55
C LEU A 90 -0.65 7.94 -0.29
N THR A 91 -0.76 8.93 0.60
CA THR A 91 0.34 9.83 0.93
C THR A 91 1.55 9.06 1.45
N CYS A 92 1.35 8.14 2.41
CA CYS A 92 2.43 7.30 2.92
C CYS A 92 3.09 6.44 1.83
N LEU A 93 2.31 5.84 0.95
CA LEU A 93 2.81 5.04 -0.17
C LEU A 93 3.67 5.91 -1.12
N VAL A 94 3.15 7.05 -1.54
CA VAL A 94 3.81 7.97 -2.47
C VAL A 94 5.12 8.51 -1.92
N TYR A 95 5.15 8.94 -0.65
CA TYR A 95 6.38 9.46 -0.06
C TYR A 95 7.45 8.36 0.08
N SER A 96 7.03 7.10 0.22
CA SER A 96 7.92 5.96 0.32
C SER A 96 8.59 5.59 -1.00
N THR A 97 7.98 5.86 -2.16
CA THR A 97 8.57 5.49 -3.47
C THR A 97 9.89 6.22 -3.73
N THR A 98 9.99 7.48 -3.31
CA THR A 98 11.21 8.31 -3.43
C THR A 98 12.20 8.11 -2.28
N SER A 99 11.90 7.23 -1.32
CA SER A 99 12.84 6.95 -0.24
C SER A 99 14.08 6.25 -0.79
N ARG A 100 15.27 6.69 -0.36
CA ARG A 100 16.53 6.00 -0.65
C ARG A 100 16.76 4.76 0.21
N THR A 101 15.96 4.58 1.26
CA THR A 101 16.07 3.46 2.19
C THR A 101 15.23 2.25 1.80
N ILE A 102 14.32 2.42 0.83
CA ILE A 102 13.45 1.34 0.36
C ILE A 102 14.14 0.50 -0.72
N THR A 103 13.95 -0.82 -0.71
CA THR A 103 14.46 -1.70 -1.77
C THR A 103 13.72 -1.48 -3.09
N GLY A 104 14.34 -1.84 -4.21
CA GLY A 104 13.67 -1.79 -5.53
C GLY A 104 12.40 -2.65 -5.57
N LEU A 105 12.45 -3.86 -5.01
CA LEU A 105 11.32 -4.78 -4.93
C LEU A 105 10.13 -4.17 -4.15
N ALA A 106 10.43 -3.52 -3.02
CA ALA A 106 9.46 -2.80 -2.22
C ALA A 106 8.87 -1.60 -2.98
N ARG A 107 9.71 -0.83 -3.66
CA ARG A 107 9.28 0.30 -4.49
C ARG A 107 8.33 -0.14 -5.60
N ASP A 108 8.67 -1.22 -6.29
CA ASP A 108 7.83 -1.80 -7.35
C ASP A 108 6.48 -2.26 -6.80
N ALA A 109 6.46 -2.93 -5.65
CA ALA A 109 5.21 -3.35 -5.00
C ALA A 109 4.31 -2.16 -4.62
N ILE A 110 4.89 -1.05 -4.15
CA ILE A 110 4.13 0.17 -3.86
C ILE A 110 3.55 0.77 -5.15
N ILE A 111 4.35 0.90 -6.21
CA ILE A 111 3.90 1.46 -7.49
C ILE A 111 2.80 0.59 -8.09
N GLN A 112 2.94 -0.74 -8.06
CA GLN A 112 1.90 -1.68 -8.48
C GLN A 112 0.61 -1.52 -7.68
N LEU A 113 0.69 -1.33 -6.35
CA LEU A 113 -0.48 -1.09 -5.51
C LEU A 113 -1.20 0.21 -5.90
N ILE A 114 -0.45 1.29 -6.17
CA ILE A 114 -1.02 2.56 -6.64
C ILE A 114 -1.69 2.38 -8.00
N MET A 115 -0.98 1.81 -8.98
CA MET A 115 -1.48 1.60 -10.34
C MET A 115 -2.76 0.74 -10.38
N ARG A 116 -2.86 -0.27 -9.51
CA ARG A 116 -4.02 -1.16 -9.45
C ARG A 116 -5.28 -0.48 -8.91
N ASN A 117 -5.16 0.67 -8.23
CA ASN A 117 -6.31 1.31 -7.57
C ASN A 117 -6.58 2.75 -8.08
N VAL A 118 -5.66 3.36 -8.82
CA VAL A 118 -5.75 4.76 -9.28
C VAL A 118 -6.93 5.02 -10.22
N HIS A 119 -7.38 4.02 -10.98
CA HIS A 119 -8.46 4.18 -11.96
C HIS A 119 -9.85 4.29 -11.33
N TYR A 120 -10.00 3.97 -10.05
CA TYR A 120 -11.29 4.03 -9.38
C TYR A 120 -11.64 5.47 -8.99
N LYS A 121 -12.65 6.03 -9.66
CA LYS A 121 -13.15 7.38 -9.40
C LYS A 121 -13.57 7.58 -7.93
N ALA A 122 -14.23 6.61 -7.31
CA ALA A 122 -14.69 6.71 -5.92
C ALA A 122 -13.54 6.77 -4.90
N ILE A 123 -12.38 6.19 -5.20
CA ILE A 123 -11.18 6.26 -4.35
C ILE A 123 -10.44 7.59 -4.54
N ASN A 124 -10.65 8.23 -5.68
CA ASN A 124 -10.09 9.54 -6.07
C ASN A 124 -8.56 9.67 -6.06
N TRP A 125 -7.82 8.56 -6.07
CA TRP A 125 -6.36 8.60 -6.05
C TRP A 125 -5.75 9.33 -7.26
N ALA A 126 -6.39 9.29 -8.43
CA ALA A 126 -5.90 10.00 -9.61
C ALA A 126 -5.80 11.53 -9.37
N GLU A 127 -6.83 12.14 -8.80
CA GLU A 127 -6.84 13.58 -8.49
C GLU A 127 -5.89 13.88 -7.33
N THR A 128 -5.97 13.11 -6.23
CA THR A 128 -5.09 13.29 -5.07
C THR A 128 -3.60 13.21 -5.44
N LEU A 129 -3.23 12.31 -6.36
CA LEU A 129 -1.85 12.19 -6.86
C LEU A 129 -1.36 13.46 -7.56
N VAL A 130 -2.23 14.14 -8.31
CA VAL A 130 -1.89 15.41 -8.98
C VAL A 130 -1.71 16.52 -7.94
N GLU A 131 -2.62 16.59 -6.96
CA GLU A 131 -2.59 17.61 -5.89
C GLU A 131 -1.31 17.54 -5.05
N ILE A 132 -0.86 16.34 -4.69
CA ILE A 132 0.35 16.14 -3.88
C ILE A 132 1.66 16.18 -4.71
N LYS A 133 1.59 16.58 -5.98
CA LYS A 133 2.72 16.60 -6.93
C LYS A 133 3.43 15.24 -7.05
N CYS A 134 2.67 14.14 -6.93
CA CYS A 134 3.23 12.80 -6.97
C CYS A 134 3.84 12.46 -8.33
N LEU A 135 3.32 13.03 -9.42
CA LEU A 135 3.83 12.75 -10.77
C LEU A 135 5.33 13.05 -10.88
N GLN A 136 5.80 14.14 -10.27
CA GLN A 136 7.22 14.48 -10.25
C GLN A 136 8.05 13.41 -9.49
N ARG A 137 7.55 12.94 -8.35
CA ARG A 137 8.18 11.88 -7.55
C ARG A 137 8.29 10.56 -8.30
N LEU A 138 7.24 10.18 -9.03
CA LEU A 138 7.26 8.97 -9.86
C LEU A 138 8.22 9.12 -11.05
N MET A 139 8.32 10.31 -11.64
CA MET A 139 9.29 10.59 -12.69
C MET A 139 10.74 10.53 -12.20
N GLU A 140 11.01 10.95 -10.95
CA GLU A 140 12.34 10.77 -10.33
C GLU A 140 12.72 9.29 -10.31
N VAL A 141 11.82 8.42 -9.83
CA VAL A 141 12.04 6.96 -9.82
C VAL A 141 12.23 6.42 -11.24
N ALA A 142 11.40 6.86 -12.21
CA ALA A 142 11.50 6.40 -13.59
C ALA A 142 12.81 6.84 -14.28
N SER A 143 13.42 7.93 -13.80
CA SER A 143 14.70 8.43 -14.30
C SER A 143 15.93 7.78 -13.64
N GLU A 144 15.75 6.93 -12.62
CA GLU A 144 16.85 6.23 -11.98
C GLU A 144 17.47 5.20 -12.94
N LEU A 145 18.73 5.43 -13.32
CA LEU A 145 19.53 4.45 -14.05
C LEU A 145 20.05 3.41 -13.06
N GLN A 146 19.80 2.12 -13.32
CA GLN A 146 20.53 1.05 -12.66
C GLN A 146 22.01 1.23 -12.99
N GLN A 147 22.83 1.64 -12.02
CA GLN A 147 24.27 1.70 -12.22
C GLN A 147 24.74 0.31 -12.64
N TYR A 148 25.22 0.19 -13.88
CA TYR A 148 25.91 -1.01 -14.35
C TYR A 148 27.09 -1.24 -13.42
N LYS A 149 26.99 -2.26 -12.55
CA LYS A 149 28.16 -2.79 -11.86
C LYS A 149 29.01 -3.43 -12.95
N TYR A 150 30.00 -2.70 -13.46
CA TYR A 150 31.11 -3.29 -14.19
C TYR A 150 31.72 -4.35 -13.26
N LYS A 151 31.57 -5.62 -13.64
CA LYS A 151 32.30 -6.73 -13.03
C LYS A 151 33.73 -6.73 -13.56
#